data_AF-A0A1V0U394-F1
#
_entry.id   AF-A0A1V0U394-F1
#
_cell.length_a   1.000
_cell.length_b   1.000
_cell.length_c   1.000
_cell.angle_alpha   90.00
_cell.angle_beta   90.00
_cell.angle_gamma   90.00
#
_symmetry.space_group_name_H-M   'P 1'
#
loop_
_entity.id
_entity.type
_entity.pdbx_description
1 polymer ?
#
loop_
_entity_poly.entity_id
_entity_poly.type
_entity_poly.pdbx_seq_one_letter_code
_entity_poly.pdbx_strand_id
1 'polypeptide(L)'
;MHFTPQDLPRTTVADGADPLWETVLSLHTLRESRADPALAAWRRHAVWHGPGPLRTLFPLVPPRGYFPDFLTPPAAANGVEPALEAVMSTPRTRLRAELAALADGIHTTGQRALPGWTADIAAGDPAALRHLARSLRTYHHHAIAPGWPRIAEQVGRDRALRRHALGAAGAEAMLRTFGPAMRWRPPVLEVGYPVERELHLQGRGLVFVPSYFCRDVPVALADGALPPVLVYPAAANDATAPGDAEGPRLRTYGSGALRDVPTLIGARLRSGA
;
A
#
# COMPACT_ATOMS: atom_id res chain seq x y z
N MET A 1 -12.78 -6.15 -5.55
CA MET A 1 -13.15 -4.89 -6.24
C MET A 1 -14.07 -5.20 -7.40
N HIS A 2 -15.22 -4.54 -7.51
CA HIS A 2 -16.25 -4.82 -8.52
C HIS A 2 -16.20 -3.80 -9.65
N PHE A 3 -16.03 -4.29 -10.88
CA PHE A 3 -16.03 -3.50 -12.10
C PHE A 3 -17.41 -3.54 -12.75
N THR A 4 -17.79 -2.41 -13.34
CA THR A 4 -18.86 -2.30 -14.33
C THR A 4 -18.24 -2.31 -15.74
N PRO A 5 -19.02 -2.54 -16.81
CA PRO A 5 -18.53 -2.41 -18.17
C PRO A 5 -17.91 -1.03 -18.48
N GLN A 6 -18.40 0.03 -17.84
CA GLN A 6 -17.90 1.40 -17.99
C GLN A 6 -16.54 1.62 -17.32
N ASP A 7 -16.16 0.77 -16.35
CA ASP A 7 -14.88 0.89 -15.63
C ASP A 7 -13.70 0.39 -16.45
N LEU A 8 -13.89 -0.66 -17.25
CA LEU A 8 -12.83 -1.27 -18.06
C LEU A 8 -12.14 -0.27 -19.00
N PRO A 9 -12.84 0.53 -19.83
CA PRO A 9 -12.18 1.52 -20.69
C PRO A 9 -11.58 2.71 -19.91
N ARG A 10 -12.00 2.93 -18.66
CA ARG A 10 -11.46 3.97 -17.77
C ARG A 10 -10.32 3.47 -16.87
N THR A 11 -9.94 2.19 -17.03
CA THR A 11 -8.86 1.58 -16.26
C THR A 11 -7.53 1.90 -16.91
N THR A 12 -6.62 2.49 -16.14
CA THR A 12 -5.31 2.95 -16.64
C THR A 12 -4.18 2.54 -15.70
N VAL A 13 -2.94 2.70 -16.17
CA VAL A 13 -1.73 2.56 -15.36
C VAL A 13 -1.06 3.91 -15.29
N ALA A 14 -0.68 4.35 -14.10
CA ALA A 14 -0.01 5.64 -13.91
C ALA A 14 1.28 5.73 -14.73
N ASP A 15 1.62 6.94 -15.20
CA ASP A 15 2.73 7.17 -16.15
C ASP A 15 4.13 6.95 -15.57
N GLY A 16 4.25 6.73 -14.26
CA GLY A 16 5.51 6.51 -13.56
C GLY A 16 5.29 6.18 -12.09
N ALA A 17 6.39 6.19 -11.34
CA ALA A 17 6.35 6.06 -9.89
C ALA A 17 5.74 7.33 -9.30
N ASP A 18 4.77 7.19 -8.41
CA ASP A 18 4.18 8.34 -7.73
C ASP A 18 5.05 8.75 -6.53
N PRO A 19 5.53 10.00 -6.47
CA PRO A 19 6.50 10.42 -5.48
C PRO A 19 5.99 10.37 -4.04
N LEU A 20 4.70 10.63 -3.80
CA LEU A 20 4.15 10.65 -2.44
C LEU A 20 3.74 9.25 -2.00
N TRP A 21 3.25 8.40 -2.91
CA TRP A 21 3.10 6.98 -2.62
C TRP A 21 4.43 6.32 -2.26
N GLU A 22 5.50 6.53 -3.04
CA GLU A 22 6.82 5.98 -2.69
C GLU A 22 7.35 6.53 -1.36
N THR A 23 7.13 7.82 -1.09
CA THR A 23 7.53 8.46 0.18
C THR A 23 6.79 7.86 1.38
N VAL A 24 5.47 7.68 1.28
CA VAL A 24 4.67 7.13 2.38
C VAL A 24 4.95 5.64 2.57
N LEU A 25 5.00 4.85 1.49
CA LEU A 25 5.26 3.42 1.55
C LEU A 25 6.66 3.11 2.07
N SER A 26 7.66 3.93 1.75
CA SER A 26 9.00 3.75 2.29
C SER A 26 9.06 3.93 3.82
N LEU A 27 8.16 4.71 4.42
CA LEU A 27 8.09 4.82 5.89
C LEU A 27 7.63 3.51 6.54
N HIS A 28 6.72 2.77 5.90
CA HIS A 28 6.38 1.40 6.33
C HIS A 28 7.60 0.49 6.20
N THR A 29 8.27 0.54 5.05
CA THR A 29 9.48 -0.24 4.83
C THR A 29 10.55 0.06 5.86
N LEU A 30 10.78 1.32 6.28
CA LEU A 30 11.75 1.63 7.33
C LEU A 30 11.46 0.92 8.67
N ARG A 31 10.19 0.64 8.97
CA ARG A 31 9.72 0.10 10.25
C ARG A 31 9.46 -1.41 10.22
N GLU A 32 9.57 -2.04 9.05
CA GLU A 32 9.45 -3.49 8.92
C GLU A 32 10.57 -4.23 9.67
N SER A 33 10.16 -5.20 10.49
CA SER A 33 11.08 -6.01 11.31
C SER A 33 11.96 -6.95 10.48
N ARG A 34 11.48 -7.43 9.33
CA ARG A 34 12.24 -8.26 8.38
C ARG A 34 12.71 -7.40 7.22
N ALA A 35 13.87 -6.76 7.39
CA ALA A 35 14.42 -5.89 6.36
C ALA A 35 14.92 -6.69 5.16
N ASP A 36 14.47 -6.33 3.95
CA ASP A 36 15.12 -6.75 2.71
C ASP A 36 16.59 -6.29 2.74
N PRO A 37 17.57 -7.21 2.68
CA PRO A 37 19.00 -6.86 2.62
C PRO A 37 19.33 -5.88 1.49
N ALA A 38 18.62 -5.94 0.36
CA ALA A 38 18.83 -5.03 -0.77
C ALA A 38 18.49 -3.57 -0.45
N LEU A 39 17.72 -3.32 0.62
CA LEU A 39 17.39 -1.99 1.12
C LEU A 39 18.22 -1.56 2.34
N ALA A 40 19.14 -2.39 2.83
CA ALA A 40 19.86 -2.09 4.07
C ALA A 40 20.67 -0.77 4.00
N ALA A 41 21.33 -0.51 2.87
CA ALA A 41 22.07 0.73 2.67
C ALA A 41 21.14 1.95 2.62
N TRP A 42 20.03 1.83 1.90
CA TRP A 42 18.99 2.86 1.84
C TRP A 42 18.39 3.16 3.22
N ARG A 43 18.06 2.12 4.01
CA ARG A 43 17.50 2.30 5.37
C ARG A 43 18.44 3.09 6.26
N ARG A 44 19.74 2.75 6.27
CA ARG A 44 20.74 3.48 7.05
C ARG A 44 20.81 4.95 6.63
N HIS A 45 20.83 5.23 5.33
CA HIS A 45 20.84 6.59 4.80
C HIS A 45 19.59 7.39 5.20
N ALA A 46 18.41 6.81 5.04
CA ALA A 46 17.14 7.45 5.36
C ALA A 46 16.99 7.74 6.87
N VAL A 47 17.46 6.85 7.74
CA VAL A 47 17.48 7.10 9.20
C VAL A 47 18.47 8.20 9.58
N TRP A 48 19.65 8.22 8.96
CA TRP A 48 20.69 9.21 9.24
C TRP A 48 20.24 10.64 8.90
N HIS A 49 19.57 10.84 7.76
CA HIS A 49 19.10 12.16 7.31
C HIS A 49 17.66 12.48 7.75
N GLY A 50 16.99 11.56 8.43
CA GLY A 50 15.57 11.62 8.71
C GLY A 50 15.09 12.09 10.10
N PRO A 51 15.87 12.34 11.17
CA PRO A 51 15.29 12.47 12.51
C PRO A 51 14.17 13.51 12.64
N GLY A 52 14.33 14.69 12.03
CA GLY A 52 13.32 15.76 12.02
C GLY A 52 12.04 15.34 11.25
N PRO A 53 12.14 15.06 9.95
CA PRO A 53 11.01 14.59 9.16
C PRO A 53 10.33 13.33 9.73
N LEU A 54 11.11 12.32 10.15
CA LEU A 54 10.59 11.06 10.69
C LEU A 54 9.79 11.26 11.97
N ARG A 55 10.20 12.18 12.86
CA ARG A 55 9.41 12.54 14.05
C ARG A 55 8.03 13.10 13.70
N THR A 56 7.90 13.75 12.55
CA THR A 56 6.62 14.30 12.05
C THR A 56 5.81 13.24 11.30
N LEU A 57 6.46 12.42 10.46
CA LEU A 57 5.77 11.50 9.55
C LEU A 57 5.38 10.16 10.20
N PHE A 58 6.20 9.61 11.09
CA PHE A 58 5.91 8.31 11.72
C PHE A 58 4.63 8.24 12.55
N PRO A 59 4.19 9.31 13.24
CA PRO A 59 2.87 9.31 13.87
C PRO A 59 1.69 9.26 12.88
N LEU A 60 1.86 9.75 11.65
CA LEU A 60 0.83 9.78 10.62
C LEU A 60 0.80 8.50 9.76
N VAL A 61 1.91 7.75 9.75
CA VAL A 61 2.09 6.53 8.97
C VAL A 61 2.45 5.38 9.93
N PRO A 62 1.45 4.77 10.60
CA PRO A 62 1.70 3.70 11.54
C PRO A 62 2.26 2.47 10.81
N PRO A 63 3.07 1.60 11.45
CA PRO A 63 3.65 0.43 10.77
C PRO A 63 2.60 -0.53 10.18
N ARG A 64 1.40 -0.55 10.78
CA ARG A 64 0.24 -1.33 10.34
C ARG A 64 -1.02 -0.50 10.55
N GLY A 65 -2.03 -0.75 9.71
CA GLY A 65 -3.32 -0.07 9.76
C GLY A 65 -3.40 1.09 8.78
N TYR A 66 -4.40 1.93 8.99
CA TYR A 66 -4.70 3.09 8.15
C TYR A 66 -3.66 4.20 8.29
N PHE A 67 -3.36 4.87 7.17
CA PHE A 67 -2.71 6.19 7.16
C PHE A 67 -3.56 7.15 6.31
N PRO A 68 -3.56 8.47 6.61
CA PRO A 68 -4.43 9.42 5.92
C PRO A 68 -4.22 9.50 4.41
N ASP A 69 -5.32 9.43 3.65
CA ASP A 69 -5.34 9.50 2.18
C ASP A 69 -4.90 10.89 1.67
N PHE A 70 -5.03 11.94 2.49
CA PHE A 70 -4.56 13.27 2.11
C PHE A 70 -3.04 13.33 1.96
N LEU A 71 -2.28 12.35 2.47
CA LEU A 71 -0.83 12.26 2.29
C LEU A 71 -0.43 11.76 0.90
N THR A 72 -1.35 11.21 0.11
CA THR A 72 -1.10 10.70 -1.25
C THR A 72 -2.11 11.29 -2.24
N PRO A 73 -2.14 12.64 -2.38
CA PRO A 73 -3.14 13.30 -3.20
C PRO A 73 -2.94 12.97 -4.69
N PRO A 74 -4.02 12.92 -5.51
CA PRO A 74 -3.91 12.66 -6.96
C PRO A 74 -2.96 13.61 -7.71
N ALA A 75 -2.75 14.82 -7.18
CA ALA A 75 -1.81 15.80 -7.72
C ALA A 75 -0.35 15.29 -7.75
N ALA A 76 -0.01 14.26 -6.97
CA ALA A 76 1.32 13.64 -6.96
C ALA A 76 1.71 13.01 -8.29
N ALA A 77 0.75 12.66 -9.14
CA ALA A 77 1.01 12.27 -10.53
C ALA A 77 1.79 13.34 -11.33
N ASN A 78 1.74 14.61 -10.90
CA ASN A 78 2.43 15.74 -11.53
C ASN A 78 3.74 16.14 -10.82
N GLY A 79 4.20 15.34 -9.84
CA GLY A 79 5.45 15.59 -9.11
C GLY A 79 5.25 15.99 -7.65
N VAL A 80 6.37 16.24 -6.96
CA VAL A 80 6.40 16.48 -5.51
C VAL A 80 5.72 17.81 -5.16
N GLU A 81 6.06 18.90 -5.84
CA GLU A 81 5.57 20.24 -5.50
C GLU A 81 4.04 20.36 -5.64
N PRO A 82 3.40 19.95 -6.76
CA PRO A 82 1.94 19.94 -6.86
C PRO A 82 1.27 19.08 -5.78
N ALA A 83 1.90 17.96 -5.40
CA ALA A 83 1.39 17.12 -4.34
C ALA A 83 1.40 17.83 -2.98
N LEU A 84 2.51 18.49 -2.64
CA LEU A 84 2.64 19.20 -1.37
C LEU A 84 1.66 20.37 -1.27
N GLU A 85 1.42 21.09 -2.37
CA GLU A 85 0.36 22.11 -2.43
C GLU A 85 -1.03 21.50 -2.20
N ALA A 86 -1.30 20.33 -2.77
CA ALA A 86 -2.56 19.62 -2.52
C ALA A 86 -2.70 19.16 -1.05
N VAL A 87 -1.61 18.67 -0.43
CA VAL A 87 -1.60 18.35 1.02
C VAL A 87 -1.97 19.60 1.83
N MET A 88 -1.33 20.73 1.57
CA MET A 88 -1.58 21.99 2.29
C MET A 88 -2.97 22.57 2.02
N SER A 89 -3.56 22.26 0.87
CA SER A 89 -4.90 22.71 0.46
C SER A 89 -6.01 21.73 0.85
N THR A 90 -5.70 20.67 1.61
CA THR A 90 -6.70 19.68 2.03
C THR A 90 -7.79 20.35 2.87
N PRO A 91 -9.08 20.18 2.53
CA PRO A 91 -10.17 20.77 3.30
C PRO A 91 -10.13 20.36 4.77
N ARG A 92 -10.36 21.31 5.68
CA ARG A 92 -10.34 21.06 7.14
C ARG A 92 -11.27 19.92 7.58
N THR A 93 -12.42 19.78 6.93
CA THR A 93 -13.37 18.69 7.20
C THR A 93 -12.74 17.32 6.91
N ARG A 94 -12.03 17.20 5.79
CA ARG A 94 -11.29 16.00 5.40
C ARG A 94 -10.11 15.72 6.34
N LEU A 95 -9.30 16.74 6.66
CA LEU A 95 -8.20 16.62 7.62
C LEU A 95 -8.67 16.06 8.97
N ARG A 96 -9.76 16.62 9.51
CA ARG A 96 -10.34 16.16 10.78
C ARG A 96 -10.83 14.72 10.69
N ALA A 97 -11.58 14.37 9.65
CA ALA A 97 -12.16 13.04 9.49
C ALA A 97 -11.07 11.96 9.36
N GLU A 98 -10.07 12.19 8.51
CA GLU A 98 -8.98 11.23 8.30
C GLU A 98 -8.07 11.11 9.54
N LEU A 99 -7.78 12.20 10.25
CA LEU A 99 -7.00 12.10 11.50
C LEU A 99 -7.77 11.43 12.64
N ALA A 100 -9.11 11.56 12.69
CA ALA A 100 -9.94 10.81 13.63
C ALA A 100 -9.90 9.31 13.32
N ALA A 101 -10.08 8.92 12.06
CA ALA A 101 -9.99 7.52 11.63
C ALA A 101 -8.60 6.90 11.93
N LEU A 102 -7.52 7.69 11.77
CA LEU A 102 -6.18 7.28 12.18
C LEU A 102 -6.08 7.06 13.69
N ALA A 103 -6.62 7.99 14.50
CA ALA A 103 -6.61 7.87 15.96
C ALA A 103 -7.36 6.61 16.44
N ASP A 104 -8.51 6.30 15.83
CA ASP A 104 -9.30 5.12 16.15
C ASP A 104 -8.53 3.83 15.79
N GLY A 105 -7.87 3.79 14.63
CA GLY A 105 -7.01 2.67 14.22
C GLY A 105 -5.79 2.45 15.14
N ILE A 106 -5.19 3.54 15.64
CA ILE A 106 -4.09 3.49 16.61
C ILE A 106 -4.58 2.96 17.96
N HIS A 107 -5.75 3.42 18.41
CA HIS A 107 -6.34 3.00 19.69
C HIS A 107 -6.65 1.50 19.69
N THR A 108 -7.32 1.01 18.65
CA THR A 108 -7.69 -0.41 18.51
C THR A 108 -6.50 -1.35 18.43
N THR A 109 -5.35 -0.87 17.94
CA THR A 109 -4.11 -1.67 17.83
C THR A 109 -3.18 -1.54 19.05
N GLY A 110 -3.61 -0.83 20.10
CA GLY A 110 -2.82 -0.64 21.33
C GLY A 110 -1.56 0.22 21.13
N GLN A 111 -1.51 1.01 20.06
CA GLN A 111 -0.40 1.90 19.75
C GLN A 111 -0.50 3.22 20.54
N ARG A 112 0.60 3.96 20.62
CA ARG A 112 0.65 5.24 21.34
C ARG A 112 -0.25 6.27 20.64
N ALA A 113 -1.04 7.00 21.43
CA ALA A 113 -1.91 8.06 20.95
C ALA A 113 -1.17 9.07 20.05
N LEU A 114 -1.93 9.69 19.13
CA LEU A 114 -1.40 10.72 18.25
C LEU A 114 -0.81 11.88 19.06
N PRO A 115 0.35 12.43 18.65
CA PRO A 115 0.90 13.62 19.29
C PRO A 115 -0.05 14.81 19.21
N GLY A 116 -0.03 15.68 20.23
CA GLY A 116 -0.94 16.84 20.31
C GLY A 116 -0.87 17.80 19.10
N TRP A 117 0.30 17.93 18.44
CA TRP A 117 0.45 18.76 17.24
C TRP A 117 -0.42 18.30 16.06
N THR A 118 -0.88 17.04 16.05
CA THR A 118 -1.80 16.55 15.02
C THR A 118 -3.17 17.24 15.09
N ALA A 119 -3.54 17.77 16.26
CA ALA A 119 -4.75 18.57 16.42
C ALA A 119 -4.70 19.87 15.60
N ASP A 120 -3.52 20.49 15.46
CA ASP A 120 -3.34 21.69 14.64
C ASP A 120 -3.54 21.37 13.15
N ILE A 121 -3.08 20.20 12.69
CA ILE A 121 -3.38 19.70 11.34
C ILE A 121 -4.88 19.43 11.17
N ALA A 122 -5.53 18.78 12.13
CA ALA A 122 -6.98 18.56 12.09
C ALA A 122 -7.77 19.88 12.09
N ALA A 123 -7.20 20.93 12.68
CA ALA A 123 -7.73 22.28 12.63
C ALA A 123 -7.44 23.01 11.31
N GLY A 124 -6.62 22.45 10.42
CA GLY A 124 -6.19 23.11 9.20
C GLY A 124 -5.30 24.31 9.46
N ASP A 125 -4.52 24.30 10.55
CA ASP A 125 -3.57 25.36 10.85
C ASP A 125 -2.52 25.48 9.73
N PRO A 126 -2.37 26.67 9.09
CA PRO A 126 -1.45 26.82 7.97
C PRO A 126 0.02 26.57 8.33
N ALA A 127 0.45 26.86 9.56
CA ALA A 127 1.84 26.62 9.97
C ALA A 127 2.11 25.13 10.16
N ALA A 128 1.18 24.39 10.76
CA ALA A 128 1.23 22.95 10.91
C ALA A 128 1.25 22.23 9.55
N LEU A 129 0.39 22.65 8.61
CA LEU A 129 0.36 22.09 7.25
C LEU A 129 1.65 22.38 6.47
N ARG A 130 2.20 23.60 6.58
CA ARG A 130 3.51 23.93 5.98
C ARG A 130 4.64 23.10 6.59
N HIS A 131 4.62 22.85 7.89
CA HIS A 131 5.61 22.01 8.55
C HIS A 131 5.51 20.54 8.11
N LEU A 132 4.28 20.01 7.96
CA LEU A 132 4.05 18.69 7.39
C LEU A 132 4.57 18.60 5.96
N ALA A 133 4.20 19.54 5.10
CA ALA A 133 4.65 19.57 3.70
C ALA A 133 6.18 19.68 3.59
N ARG A 134 6.82 20.48 4.45
CA ARG A 134 8.28 20.55 4.55
C ARG A 134 8.87 19.21 4.97
N SER A 135 8.28 18.53 5.95
CA SER A 135 8.74 17.21 6.40
C SER A 135 8.64 16.16 5.30
N LEU A 136 7.54 16.12 4.56
CA LEU A 136 7.40 15.27 3.36
C LEU A 136 8.46 15.59 2.31
N ARG A 137 8.65 16.87 1.97
CA ARG A 137 9.68 17.32 1.01
C ARG A 137 11.07 16.89 1.42
N THR A 138 11.46 17.18 2.66
CA THR A 138 12.80 16.88 3.18
C THR A 138 13.04 15.38 3.23
N TYR A 139 12.06 14.59 3.69
CA TYR A 139 12.20 13.14 3.69
C TYR A 139 12.30 12.58 2.27
N HIS A 140 11.44 13.00 1.34
CA HIS A 140 11.52 12.59 -0.05
C HIS A 140 12.89 12.91 -0.66
N HIS A 141 13.37 14.15 -0.49
CA HIS A 141 14.64 14.59 -1.05
C HIS A 141 15.83 13.77 -0.53
N HIS A 142 15.86 13.43 0.76
CA HIS A 142 16.99 12.68 1.32
C HIS A 142 16.84 11.16 1.21
N ALA A 143 15.65 10.62 1.40
CA ALA A 143 15.45 9.18 1.44
C ALA A 143 15.11 8.60 0.05
N ILE A 144 14.41 9.33 -0.81
CA ILE A 144 13.81 8.78 -2.03
C ILE A 144 14.54 9.26 -3.28
N ALA A 145 14.76 10.56 -3.41
CA ALA A 145 15.36 11.16 -4.60
C ALA A 145 16.71 10.53 -5.02
N PRO A 146 17.64 10.15 -4.11
CA PRO A 146 18.90 9.53 -4.50
C PRO A 146 18.72 8.16 -5.19
N GLY A 147 17.65 7.44 -4.84
CA GLY A 147 17.30 6.14 -5.45
C GLY A 147 16.36 6.26 -6.64
N TRP A 148 15.93 7.47 -7.02
CA TRP A 148 14.87 7.67 -8.00
C TRP A 148 15.15 7.03 -9.37
N PRO A 149 16.38 7.06 -9.94
CA PRO A 149 16.64 6.38 -11.21
C PRO A 149 16.31 4.87 -11.16
N ARG A 150 16.64 4.18 -10.06
CA ARG A 150 16.34 2.76 -9.87
C ARG A 150 14.84 2.51 -9.67
N ILE A 151 14.17 3.38 -8.92
CA ILE A 151 12.71 3.34 -8.72
C ILE A 151 12.01 3.49 -10.07
N ALA A 152 12.37 4.53 -10.84
CA ALA A 152 11.80 4.82 -12.15
C ALA A 152 12.07 3.71 -13.17
N GLU A 153 13.25 3.08 -13.14
CA GLU A 153 13.57 1.94 -14.00
C GLU A 153 12.67 0.73 -13.69
N GLN A 154 12.55 0.32 -12.43
CA GLN A 154 11.72 -0.83 -12.04
C GLN A 154 10.25 -0.59 -12.35
N VAL A 155 9.72 0.58 -11.99
CA VAL A 155 8.36 0.99 -12.34
C VAL A 155 8.17 1.09 -13.86
N GLY A 156 9.19 1.56 -14.59
CA GLY A 156 9.23 1.61 -16.05
C GLY A 156 9.04 0.25 -16.70
N ARG A 157 9.76 -0.76 -16.22
CA ARG A 157 9.68 -2.14 -16.70
C ARG A 157 8.31 -2.76 -16.46
N ASP A 158 7.78 -2.68 -15.23
CA ASP A 158 6.43 -3.19 -14.93
C ASP A 158 5.38 -2.51 -15.81
N ARG A 159 5.44 -1.18 -15.93
CA ARG A 159 4.49 -0.41 -16.73
C ARG A 159 4.55 -0.76 -18.22
N ALA A 160 5.71 -1.07 -18.77
CA ALA A 160 5.85 -1.53 -20.15
C ALA A 160 5.07 -2.83 -20.38
N LEU A 161 5.16 -3.80 -19.46
CA LEU A 161 4.38 -5.04 -19.49
C LEU A 161 2.87 -4.75 -19.46
N ARG A 162 2.42 -3.93 -18.51
CA ARG A 162 0.98 -3.63 -18.35
C ARG A 162 0.39 -2.92 -19.57
N ARG A 163 1.09 -1.91 -20.08
CA ARG A 163 0.64 -1.15 -21.26
C ARG A 163 0.66 -1.98 -22.52
N HIS A 164 1.61 -2.89 -22.68
CA HIS A 164 1.62 -3.81 -23.81
C HIS A 164 0.36 -4.69 -23.80
N ALA A 165 0.04 -5.33 -22.67
CA ALA A 165 -1.17 -6.14 -22.54
C ALA A 165 -2.46 -5.32 -22.74
N LEU A 166 -2.50 -4.10 -22.18
CA LEU A 166 -3.62 -3.17 -22.35
C LEU A 166 -3.84 -2.78 -23.81
N GLY A 167 -2.78 -2.45 -24.54
CA GLY A 167 -2.85 -2.06 -25.95
C GLY A 167 -3.14 -3.23 -26.88
N ALA A 168 -2.62 -4.41 -26.61
CA ALA A 168 -2.78 -5.58 -27.47
C ALA A 168 -4.16 -6.26 -27.32
N ALA A 169 -4.71 -6.31 -26.11
CA ALA A 169 -5.91 -7.11 -25.83
C ALA A 169 -6.86 -6.48 -24.77
N GLY A 170 -6.68 -5.21 -24.46
CA GLY A 170 -7.57 -4.45 -23.59
C GLY A 170 -7.36 -4.64 -22.09
N ALA A 171 -8.21 -3.98 -21.30
CA ALA A 171 -8.05 -3.88 -19.84
C ALA A 171 -8.11 -5.24 -19.14
N GLU A 172 -8.98 -6.15 -19.57
CA GLU A 172 -9.04 -7.49 -18.97
C GLU A 172 -7.76 -8.30 -19.19
N ALA A 173 -7.13 -8.19 -20.36
CA ALA A 173 -5.85 -8.85 -20.61
C ALA A 173 -4.76 -8.29 -19.69
N MET A 174 -4.72 -6.97 -19.51
CA MET A 174 -3.85 -6.32 -18.53
C MET A 174 -4.13 -6.82 -17.11
N LEU A 175 -5.39 -6.89 -16.68
CA LEU A 175 -5.76 -7.35 -15.33
C LEU A 175 -5.29 -8.78 -15.04
N ARG A 176 -5.27 -9.66 -16.05
CA ARG A 176 -4.74 -11.03 -15.93
C ARG A 176 -3.22 -11.10 -15.74
N THR A 177 -2.48 -10.03 -16.07
CA THR A 177 -1.01 -10.03 -15.95
C THR A 177 -0.51 -9.86 -14.52
N PHE A 178 -1.34 -9.42 -13.57
CA PHE A 178 -0.90 -9.07 -12.21
C PHE A 178 -0.54 -10.27 -11.32
N GLY A 179 -0.82 -11.51 -11.77
CA GLY A 179 -0.40 -12.72 -11.08
C GLY A 179 -1.23 -13.03 -9.82
N PRO A 180 -0.74 -13.89 -8.91
CA PRO A 180 -1.57 -14.45 -7.84
C PRO A 180 -2.00 -13.45 -6.76
N ALA A 181 -1.30 -12.31 -6.60
CA ALA A 181 -1.65 -11.28 -5.61
C ALA A 181 -2.89 -10.46 -5.99
N MET A 182 -3.20 -10.38 -7.30
CA MET A 182 -4.39 -9.73 -7.83
C MET A 182 -5.03 -10.60 -8.91
N ARG A 183 -6.11 -11.29 -8.58
CA ARG A 183 -6.76 -12.27 -9.45
C ARG A 183 -7.98 -11.67 -10.12
N TRP A 184 -7.93 -11.56 -11.44
CA TRP A 184 -9.09 -11.18 -12.24
C TRP A 184 -10.05 -12.36 -12.39
N ARG A 185 -11.23 -12.24 -11.78
CA ARG A 185 -12.37 -13.13 -11.91
C ARG A 185 -13.56 -12.30 -12.36
N PRO A 186 -13.68 -12.01 -13.67
CA PRO A 186 -14.63 -11.02 -14.16
C PRO A 186 -16.04 -11.23 -13.59
N PRO A 187 -16.70 -10.16 -13.11
CA PRO A 187 -16.30 -8.74 -13.16
C PRO A 187 -15.51 -8.26 -11.92
N VAL A 188 -14.90 -9.16 -11.16
CA VAL A 188 -14.25 -8.87 -9.87
C VAL A 188 -12.74 -9.01 -9.96
N LEU A 189 -12.01 -8.01 -9.46
CA LEU A 189 -10.60 -8.13 -9.14
C LEU A 189 -10.46 -8.47 -7.65
N GLU A 190 -10.04 -9.69 -7.35
CA GLU A 190 -9.68 -10.12 -6.01
C GLU A 190 -8.26 -9.64 -5.70
N VAL A 191 -8.07 -8.98 -4.56
CA VAL A 191 -6.78 -8.39 -4.16
C VAL A 191 -6.45 -8.92 -2.77
N GLY A 192 -5.22 -9.41 -2.59
CA GLY A 192 -4.73 -9.73 -1.24
C GLY A 192 -4.62 -8.45 -0.43
N TYR A 193 -5.60 -8.20 0.47
CA TYR A 193 -5.66 -7.00 1.29
C TYR A 193 -5.73 -7.39 2.78
N PRO A 194 -5.12 -6.62 3.71
CA PRO A 194 -5.07 -7.00 5.13
C PRO A 194 -6.42 -7.10 5.83
N VAL A 195 -7.46 -6.49 5.27
CA VAL A 195 -8.83 -6.50 5.79
C VAL A 195 -9.80 -6.88 4.69
N GLU A 196 -10.90 -7.55 5.05
CA GLU A 196 -11.98 -7.83 4.11
C GLU A 196 -12.69 -6.52 3.75
N ARG A 197 -12.74 -6.21 2.46
CA ARG A 197 -13.33 -4.97 1.96
C ARG A 197 -13.81 -5.14 0.53
N GLU A 198 -15.02 -4.67 0.28
CA GLU A 198 -15.55 -4.49 -1.06
C GLU A 198 -15.40 -3.04 -1.53
N LEU A 199 -14.97 -2.87 -2.77
CA LEU A 199 -14.91 -1.58 -3.44
C LEU A 199 -15.64 -1.72 -4.77
N HIS A 200 -16.69 -0.92 -4.94
CA HIS A 200 -17.43 -0.83 -6.20
C HIS A 200 -16.96 0.40 -6.98
N LEU A 201 -16.48 0.18 -8.20
CA LEU A 201 -15.93 1.27 -9.01
C LEU A 201 -17.02 2.17 -9.59
N GLN A 202 -18.22 1.63 -9.84
CA GLN A 202 -19.42 2.41 -10.22
C GLN A 202 -19.20 3.29 -11.46
N GLY A 203 -18.45 2.79 -12.45
CA GLY A 203 -18.15 3.51 -13.68
C GLY A 203 -17.04 4.57 -13.55
N ARG A 204 -16.39 4.71 -12.40
CA ARG A 204 -15.28 5.66 -12.18
C ARG A 204 -13.97 5.21 -12.80
N GLY A 205 -13.80 3.93 -13.11
CA GLY A 205 -12.53 3.33 -13.50
C GLY A 205 -11.61 3.06 -12.32
N LEU A 206 -10.38 2.62 -12.61
CA LEU A 206 -9.35 2.33 -11.62
C LEU A 206 -7.98 2.72 -12.19
N VAL A 207 -7.19 3.45 -11.40
CA VAL A 207 -5.79 3.74 -11.74
C VAL A 207 -4.88 2.78 -10.98
N PHE A 208 -4.08 2.02 -11.72
CA PHE A 208 -3.04 1.16 -11.19
C PHE A 208 -1.74 1.95 -11.03
N VAL A 209 -1.18 1.99 -9.82
CA VAL A 209 0.07 2.70 -9.51
C VAL A 209 1.15 1.68 -9.12
N PRO A 210 2.09 1.34 -10.02
CA PRO A 210 3.23 0.52 -9.64
C PRO A 210 4.12 1.27 -8.64
N SER A 211 4.57 0.58 -7.60
CA SER A 211 5.46 1.14 -6.58
C SER A 211 6.63 0.21 -6.25
N TYR A 212 7.80 0.81 -6.04
CA TYR A 212 9.04 0.17 -5.61
C TYR A 212 9.02 -0.20 -4.12
N PHE A 213 8.49 0.69 -3.26
CA PHE A 213 8.40 0.44 -1.82
C PHE A 213 7.13 -0.33 -1.39
N CYS A 214 6.18 -0.56 -2.30
CA CYS A 214 5.11 -1.53 -2.11
C CYS A 214 5.68 -2.96 -2.25
N ARG A 215 5.55 -3.81 -1.21
CA ARG A 215 6.28 -5.10 -1.14
C ARG A 215 5.39 -6.33 -1.14
N ASP A 216 4.38 -6.38 -0.27
CA ASP A 216 3.64 -7.62 -0.02
C ASP A 216 2.20 -7.60 -0.55
N VAL A 217 1.47 -6.53 -0.28
CA VAL A 217 0.05 -6.41 -0.58
C VAL A 217 -0.24 -5.08 -1.27
N PRO A 218 -1.09 -5.07 -2.31
CA PRO A 218 -1.56 -3.82 -2.89
C PRO A 218 -2.26 -2.92 -1.85
N VAL A 219 -2.17 -1.62 -2.04
CA VAL A 219 -2.75 -0.59 -1.18
C VAL A 219 -3.76 0.23 -1.95
N ALA A 220 -4.93 0.46 -1.37
CA ALA A 220 -5.96 1.34 -1.92
C ALA A 220 -6.25 2.47 -0.92
N LEU A 221 -6.82 3.56 -1.44
CA LEU A 221 -7.32 4.65 -0.60
C LEU A 221 -8.40 4.14 0.37
N ALA A 222 -8.43 4.66 1.59
CA ALA A 222 -9.44 4.30 2.57
C ALA A 222 -10.80 4.90 2.22
N ASP A 223 -10.84 6.14 1.74
CA ASP A 223 -12.06 6.79 1.28
C ASP A 223 -12.48 6.20 -0.08
N GLY A 224 -13.58 5.44 -0.07
CA GLY A 224 -14.15 4.83 -1.26
C GLY A 224 -14.79 5.81 -2.23
N ALA A 225 -15.01 7.07 -1.85
CA ALA A 225 -15.56 8.12 -2.69
C ALA A 225 -14.48 8.82 -3.54
N LEU A 226 -13.20 8.76 -3.15
CA LEU A 226 -12.09 9.29 -3.94
C LEU A 226 -11.95 8.52 -5.27
N PRO A 227 -11.36 9.14 -6.32
CA PRO A 227 -11.01 8.44 -7.55
C PRO A 227 -10.26 7.14 -7.23
N PRO A 228 -10.75 5.96 -7.66
CA PRO A 228 -10.17 4.70 -7.24
C PRO A 228 -8.72 4.56 -7.72
N VAL A 229 -7.83 4.29 -6.77
CA VAL A 229 -6.41 4.00 -7.00
C VAL A 229 -6.07 2.67 -6.33
N LEU A 230 -5.31 1.83 -7.04
CA LEU A 230 -4.71 0.63 -6.49
C LEU A 230 -3.20 0.66 -6.72
N VAL A 231 -2.47 0.85 -5.63
CA VAL A 231 -1.01 0.81 -5.61
C VAL A 231 -0.56 -0.62 -5.44
N TYR A 232 0.45 -1.06 -6.18
CA TYR A 232 0.89 -2.46 -6.14
C TYR A 232 2.41 -2.59 -6.28
N PRO A 233 3.01 -3.71 -5.82
CA PRO A 233 4.43 -3.97 -6.00
C PRO A 233 4.80 -4.00 -7.49
N ALA A 234 5.67 -3.10 -7.92
CA ALA A 234 6.23 -3.15 -9.26
C ALA A 234 7.08 -4.42 -9.40
N ALA A 235 6.83 -5.22 -10.44
CA ALA A 235 7.52 -6.49 -10.65
C ALA A 235 9.05 -6.34 -10.55
N ALA A 236 9.65 -7.05 -9.60
CA ALA A 236 11.09 -7.31 -9.61
C ALA A 236 11.39 -8.25 -10.79
N ASN A 237 12.61 -8.21 -11.34
CA ASN A 237 13.00 -9.16 -12.38
C ASN A 237 12.91 -10.60 -11.84
N ASP A 238 11.89 -11.34 -12.26
CA ASP A 238 12.02 -12.78 -12.45
C ASP A 238 12.28 -12.99 -13.94
N ALA A 239 13.53 -12.77 -14.36
CA ALA A 239 14.03 -13.30 -15.61
C ALA A 239 14.24 -14.82 -15.46
N THR A 240 13.16 -15.56 -15.18
CA THR A 240 13.08 -17.03 -15.25
C THR A 240 11.63 -17.45 -15.39
N ALA A 241 11.16 -17.54 -16.64
CA ALA A 241 10.26 -18.60 -17.08
C ALA A 241 10.56 -18.83 -18.57
N PRO A 242 10.63 -20.07 -19.08
CA PRO A 242 9.81 -21.21 -18.66
C PRO A 242 10.57 -22.53 -18.42
N GLY A 243 10.06 -23.39 -17.53
CA GLY A 243 10.57 -24.76 -17.40
C GLY A 243 10.12 -25.46 -16.12
N ASP A 244 9.17 -26.35 -16.29
CA ASP A 244 8.86 -27.52 -15.47
C ASP A 244 8.06 -27.35 -14.17
N ALA A 245 6.95 -28.09 -14.17
CA ALA A 245 6.02 -28.26 -13.08
C ALA A 245 6.68 -28.96 -11.88
N GLU A 246 6.76 -28.24 -10.77
CA GLU A 246 6.62 -28.82 -9.43
C GLU A 246 6.05 -27.74 -8.50
N GLY A 247 4.79 -27.91 -8.09
CA GLY A 247 4.08 -26.94 -7.27
C GLY A 247 4.73 -26.75 -5.89
N PRO A 248 4.98 -25.51 -5.41
CA PRO A 248 5.54 -25.31 -4.09
C PRO A 248 4.45 -25.21 -3.02
N ARG A 249 4.36 -26.32 -2.27
CA ARG A 249 4.02 -26.50 -0.83
C ARG A 249 3.60 -25.23 -0.07
N LEU A 250 2.34 -25.20 0.35
CA LEU A 250 1.84 -24.33 1.43
C LEU A 250 2.68 -24.54 2.70
N ARG A 251 3.36 -23.48 3.15
CA ARG A 251 3.90 -23.41 4.51
C ARG A 251 2.78 -23.03 5.47
N THR A 252 2.32 -24.01 6.23
CA THR A 252 1.44 -23.87 7.39
C THR A 252 2.13 -23.07 8.50
N TYR A 253 1.56 -21.94 8.89
CA TYR A 253 1.82 -21.35 10.21
C TYR A 253 0.79 -21.89 11.20
N GLY A 254 1.32 -22.35 12.34
CA GLY A 254 0.64 -23.21 13.30
C GLY A 254 -0.62 -22.63 13.92
N SER A 255 -1.67 -23.45 13.91
CA SER A 255 -2.80 -23.38 14.83
C SER A 255 -2.33 -23.84 16.21
N GLY A 256 -2.55 -23.01 17.21
CA GLY A 256 -2.25 -23.28 18.60
C GLY A 256 -3.22 -22.56 19.53
N ALA A 257 -4.49 -22.97 19.52
CA ALA A 257 -5.36 -23.05 20.69
C ALA A 257 -6.76 -23.52 20.26
N LEU A 258 -7.43 -24.25 21.17
CA LEU A 258 -8.77 -24.84 21.07
C LEU A 258 -8.81 -26.28 20.53
N ARG A 259 -8.52 -27.23 21.43
CA ARG A 259 -9.11 -28.57 21.40
C ARG A 259 -10.06 -28.69 22.58
N ASP A 260 -11.35 -28.75 22.27
CA ASP A 260 -12.37 -29.26 23.18
C ASP A 260 -12.42 -30.79 23.15
N VAL A 261 -12.61 -31.32 24.36
CA VAL A 261 -13.23 -32.59 24.78
C VAL A 261 -13.72 -33.55 23.67
N PRO A 262 -13.28 -34.82 23.66
CA PRO A 262 -14.00 -35.89 22.97
C PRO A 262 -14.85 -36.70 23.94
N THR A 263 -16.15 -36.76 23.70
CA THR A 263 -17.03 -37.78 24.31
C THR A 263 -17.34 -38.88 23.32
N LEU A 264 -16.99 -40.10 23.73
CA LEU A 264 -17.68 -41.40 23.55
C LEU A 264 -18.01 -41.90 22.13
N ILE A 265 -17.31 -42.97 21.75
CA ILE A 265 -17.74 -44.32 21.28
C ILE A 265 -16.41 -45.03 20.95
N GLY A 266 -15.97 -46.17 21.46
CA GLY A 266 -16.63 -47.33 22.05
C GLY A 266 -16.01 -48.56 21.39
N ALA A 267 -14.96 -49.18 21.96
CA ALA A 267 -14.54 -50.54 21.63
C ALA A 267 -13.58 -51.10 22.68
N ARG A 268 -14.05 -52.14 23.37
CA ARG A 268 -13.34 -52.98 24.35
C ARG A 268 -12.34 -53.89 23.65
N LEU A 269 -11.13 -54.07 24.22
CA LEU A 269 -10.37 -55.33 24.26
C LEU A 269 -9.37 -55.23 25.44
N ARG A 270 -9.73 -55.73 26.63
CA ARG A 270 -9.21 -56.96 27.27
C ARG A 270 -7.68 -57.04 27.35
N SER A 271 -7.15 -56.70 28.52
CA SER A 271 -5.84 -57.16 29.02
C SER A 271 -6.00 -58.53 29.67
N GLY A 272 -5.05 -59.43 29.42
CA GLY A 272 -4.90 -60.69 30.13
C GLY A 272 -3.49 -60.80 30.70
N ALA A 273 -3.44 -61.26 31.95
CA ALA A 273 -2.30 -61.61 32.82
C ALA A 273 -1.42 -60.45 33.33
#